data_AF-A0A177CS01-F1
#
_entry.id   AF-A0A177CS01-F1
#
_cell.length_a   1.000
_cell.length_b   1.000
_cell.length_c   1.000
_cell.angle_alpha   90.00
_cell.angle_beta   90.00
_cell.angle_gamma   90.00
#
_symmetry.space_group_name_H-M   'P 1'
#
loop_
_entity.id
_entity.type
_entity.pdbx_description
1 polymer ?
#
loop_
_entity_poly.entity_id
_entity_poly.type
_entity_poly.pdbx_seq_one_letter_code
_entity_poly.pdbx_strand_id
1 'polypeptide(L)'
;CPLLRVVEQYGLLVSIVSNLTPEDLFSLAAASKSIYKAIFSGKASMPNILSKMPCAGRGLHIRRINHVRSPVTLRPRCLGFDICGAMRGTVETHPCVKCQLNTCDECRIHCVFNSTVEPEEEPDELPTYSGFVLLSPHDMGILTPAHLMLPGENPKTLVPYHDKGFLDSPWITTEFVNPESVDEILDFDLARGPLRLANDSNARHPSSIIKAFWHYTEERKLKMCDDCREVQQVGDFHPQQHKCACTLREHVLGQWTCVECFQKE
;
A
#
# COMPACT_ATOMS: atom_id res chain seq x y z
N CYS A 1 -16.72 35.51 -19.98
CA CYS A 1 -15.76 35.20 -18.90
C CYS A 1 -14.53 34.53 -19.50
N PRO A 2 -13.34 35.15 -19.49
CA PRO A 2 -12.12 34.58 -20.06
C PRO A 2 -11.70 33.23 -19.45
N LEU A 3 -11.85 33.08 -18.13
CA LEU A 3 -11.55 31.82 -17.42
C LEU A 3 -12.40 30.66 -17.96
N LEU A 4 -13.69 30.88 -18.24
CA LEU A 4 -14.55 29.86 -18.79
C LEU A 4 -14.05 29.33 -20.14
N ARG A 5 -13.58 30.23 -21.03
CA ARG A 5 -13.00 29.85 -22.32
C ARG A 5 -11.72 29.03 -22.19
N VAL A 6 -10.97 29.24 -21.11
CA VAL A 6 -9.76 28.47 -20.80
C VAL A 6 -10.13 27.07 -20.30
N VAL A 7 -11.07 26.98 -19.35
CA VAL A 7 -11.53 25.70 -18.77
C VAL A 7 -12.27 24.83 -19.80
N GLU A 8 -12.95 25.43 -20.78
CA GLU A 8 -13.57 24.71 -21.91
C GLU A 8 -12.55 24.07 -22.86
N GLN A 9 -11.30 24.55 -22.86
CA GLN A 9 -10.23 23.96 -23.66
C GLN A 9 -9.56 22.83 -22.86
N TYR A 10 -9.88 21.58 -23.21
CA TYR A 10 -9.43 20.40 -22.46
C TYR A 10 -7.91 20.40 -22.19
N GLY A 11 -7.07 20.77 -23.16
CA GLY A 11 -5.61 20.83 -22.96
C GLY A 11 -5.18 21.82 -21.87
N LEU A 12 -5.82 23.00 -21.82
CA LEU A 12 -5.55 23.99 -20.77
C LEU A 12 -6.14 23.57 -19.43
N LEU A 13 -7.33 22.95 -19.44
CA LEU A 13 -7.93 22.37 -18.24
C LEU A 13 -6.99 21.33 -17.63
N VAL A 14 -6.45 20.41 -18.42
CA VAL A 14 -5.48 19.40 -17.95
C VAL A 14 -4.27 20.07 -17.31
N SER A 15 -3.71 21.10 -17.93
CA SER A 15 -2.58 21.85 -17.35
C SER A 15 -2.93 22.53 -16.02
N ILE A 16 -4.15 23.05 -15.88
CA ILE A 16 -4.61 23.64 -14.62
C ILE A 16 -4.73 22.55 -13.55
N VAL A 17 -5.48 21.48 -13.83
CA VAL A 17 -5.77 20.44 -12.81
C VAL A 17 -4.54 19.65 -12.39
N SER A 18 -3.52 19.53 -13.23
CA SER A 18 -2.22 18.94 -12.84
C SER A 18 -1.46 19.75 -11.80
N ASN A 19 -1.94 20.96 -11.46
CA ASN A 19 -1.39 21.81 -10.41
C ASN A 19 -2.39 22.02 -9.26
N LEU A 20 -3.51 21.30 -9.23
CA LEU A 20 -4.55 21.41 -8.20
C LEU A 20 -4.60 20.15 -7.34
N THR A 21 -4.96 20.31 -6.06
CA THR A 21 -5.44 19.19 -5.24
C THR A 21 -6.92 18.90 -5.54
N PRO A 22 -7.45 17.69 -5.24
CA PRO A 22 -8.86 17.40 -5.39
C PRO A 22 -9.76 18.46 -4.74
N GLU A 23 -9.39 18.92 -3.55
CA GLU A 23 -10.06 19.98 -2.80
C GLU A 23 -10.08 21.32 -3.56
N ASP A 24 -8.96 21.69 -4.20
CA ASP A 24 -8.89 22.90 -5.02
C ASP A 24 -9.77 22.77 -6.27
N LEU A 25 -9.80 21.59 -6.91
CA LEU A 25 -10.64 21.33 -8.08
C LEU A 25 -12.13 21.44 -7.73
N PHE A 26 -12.54 20.87 -6.60
CA PHE A 26 -13.92 21.00 -6.12
C PHE A 26 -14.25 22.45 -5.80
N SER A 27 -13.33 23.20 -5.19
CA SER A 27 -13.51 24.63 -4.91
C SER A 27 -13.64 25.45 -6.19
N LEU A 28 -12.81 25.17 -7.21
CA LEU A 28 -12.88 25.80 -8.53
C LEU A 28 -14.22 25.50 -9.21
N ALA A 29 -14.67 24.25 -9.17
CA ALA A 29 -15.95 23.87 -9.75
C ALA A 29 -17.14 24.49 -9.01
N ALA A 30 -17.07 24.62 -7.68
CA ALA A 30 -18.10 25.24 -6.86
C ALA A 30 -18.24 26.75 -7.11
N ALA A 31 -17.18 27.42 -7.60
CA ALA A 31 -17.21 28.85 -7.88
C ALA A 31 -18.22 29.27 -8.98
N SER A 32 -18.59 28.37 -9.90
CA SER A 32 -19.58 28.68 -10.94
C SER A 32 -20.19 27.44 -11.59
N LYS A 33 -21.51 27.46 -11.84
CA LYS A 33 -22.21 26.41 -12.60
C LYS A 33 -21.61 26.17 -14.00
N SER A 34 -21.10 27.22 -14.65
CA SER A 34 -20.48 27.08 -15.97
C SER A 34 -19.12 26.39 -15.90
N ILE A 35 -18.32 26.70 -14.88
CA ILE A 35 -17.04 26.03 -14.63
C ILE A 35 -17.29 24.57 -14.27
N TYR A 36 -18.24 24.30 -13.36
CA TYR A 36 -18.66 22.95 -13.04
C TYR A 36 -19.03 22.15 -14.29
N LYS A 37 -19.87 22.71 -15.17
CA LYS A 37 -20.26 22.07 -16.42
C LYS A 37 -19.08 21.87 -17.38
N ALA A 38 -18.11 22.80 -17.42
CA ALA A 38 -16.95 22.66 -18.29
C ALA A 38 -16.01 21.53 -17.80
N ILE A 39 -15.77 21.44 -16.49
CA ILE A 39 -14.94 20.40 -15.86
C ILE A 39 -15.65 19.04 -15.90
N PHE A 40 -16.94 19.01 -15.57
CA PHE A 40 -17.73 17.79 -15.40
C PHE A 40 -18.79 17.60 -16.51
N SER A 41 -18.43 17.95 -17.74
CA SER A 41 -19.35 17.90 -18.90
C SER A 41 -19.82 16.50 -19.26
N GLY A 42 -19.13 15.44 -18.82
CA GLY A 42 -19.50 14.06 -19.09
C GLY A 42 -19.02 13.07 -18.06
N LYS A 43 -19.60 11.86 -18.05
CA LYS A 43 -19.25 10.79 -17.08
C LYS A 43 -17.77 10.39 -17.14
N ALA A 44 -17.15 10.49 -18.32
CA ALA A 44 -15.74 10.17 -18.52
C ALA A 44 -14.78 11.31 -18.16
N SER A 45 -15.25 12.56 -18.01
CA SER A 45 -14.35 13.70 -17.76
C SER A 45 -13.78 13.65 -16.35
N MET A 46 -14.56 13.22 -15.36
CA MET A 46 -14.12 13.17 -13.97
C MET A 46 -12.95 12.19 -13.76
N PRO A 47 -13.01 10.90 -14.14
CA PRO A 47 -11.85 10.00 -14.03
C PRO A 47 -10.62 10.51 -14.81
N ASN A 48 -10.85 11.06 -16.00
CA ASN A 48 -9.77 11.61 -16.82
C ASN A 48 -9.11 12.85 -16.20
N ILE A 49 -9.84 13.66 -15.45
CA ILE A 49 -9.30 14.83 -14.76
C ILE A 49 -8.59 14.40 -13.47
N LEU A 50 -9.24 13.56 -12.66
CA LEU A 50 -8.71 13.07 -11.39
C LEU A 50 -7.40 12.29 -11.56
N SER A 51 -7.26 11.52 -12.65
CA SER A 51 -6.03 10.81 -13.01
C SER A 51 -4.86 11.72 -13.41
N LYS A 52 -5.12 13.00 -13.72
CA LYS A 52 -4.09 13.98 -14.10
C LYS A 52 -3.65 14.87 -12.94
N MET A 53 -4.33 14.77 -11.80
CA MET A 53 -3.98 15.51 -10.60
C MET A 53 -2.76 14.86 -9.93
N PRO A 54 -1.92 15.61 -9.20
CA PRO A 54 -0.90 15.03 -8.35
C PRO A 54 -1.54 14.26 -7.18
N CYS A 55 -0.79 13.33 -6.60
CA CYS A 55 -1.22 12.65 -5.39
C CYS A 55 -1.34 13.66 -4.22
N ALA A 56 -2.50 13.68 -3.56
CA ALA A 56 -2.79 14.62 -2.46
C ALA A 56 -2.17 14.22 -1.10
N GLY A 57 -1.35 13.16 -1.03
CA GLY A 57 -0.70 12.75 0.22
C GLY A 57 -1.61 12.08 1.26
N ARG A 58 -2.88 11.79 0.91
CA ARG A 58 -3.87 11.23 1.86
C ARG A 58 -3.46 9.89 2.45
N GLY A 59 -2.82 9.02 1.68
CA GLY A 59 -2.39 7.71 2.18
C GLY A 59 -1.40 7.82 3.33
N LEU A 60 -0.42 8.72 3.21
CA LEU A 60 0.52 9.02 4.29
C LEU A 60 -0.13 9.69 5.49
N HIS A 61 -1.10 10.58 5.27
CA HIS A 61 -1.87 11.17 6.36
C HIS A 61 -2.58 10.08 7.18
N ILE A 62 -3.25 9.14 6.52
CA ILE A 62 -3.91 8.01 7.16
C ILE A 62 -2.88 7.15 7.92
N ARG A 63 -1.73 6.85 7.30
CA ARG A 63 -0.65 6.10 7.96
C ARG A 63 -0.17 6.79 9.24
N ARG A 64 0.11 8.10 9.21
CA ARG A 64 0.54 8.86 10.40
C ARG A 64 -0.47 8.85 11.54
N ILE A 65 -1.76 8.67 11.25
CA ILE A 65 -2.81 8.54 12.27
C ILE A 65 -2.85 7.12 12.86
N ASN A 66 -2.70 6.10 12.01
CA ASN A 66 -2.88 4.70 12.41
C ASN A 66 -1.59 4.03 12.91
N HIS A 67 -0.43 4.49 12.43
CA HIS A 67 0.86 3.87 12.66
C HIS A 67 1.59 4.52 13.83
N VAL A 68 2.06 3.70 14.75
CA VAL A 68 2.80 4.13 15.95
C VAL A 68 4.25 3.70 15.80
N ARG A 69 5.12 4.67 15.50
CA ARG A 69 6.58 4.44 15.42
C ARG A 69 7.13 4.04 16.78
N SER A 70 8.05 3.08 16.77
CA SER A 70 8.77 2.69 17.98
C SER A 70 9.74 3.80 18.43
N PRO A 71 10.05 3.94 19.72
CA PRO A 71 11.08 4.87 20.18
C PRO A 71 12.45 4.64 19.53
N VAL A 72 12.75 3.40 19.13
CA VAL A 72 13.99 3.03 18.43
C VAL A 72 14.07 3.73 17.07
N THR A 73 12.96 3.82 16.36
CA THR A 73 12.88 4.42 15.01
C THR A 73 12.73 5.94 14.99
N LEU A 74 12.66 6.55 16.18
CA LEU A 74 12.60 8.00 16.36
C LEU A 74 13.98 8.60 16.69
N ARG A 75 15.05 7.79 16.63
CA ARG A 75 16.41 8.29 16.85
C ARG A 75 16.80 9.30 15.77
N PRO A 76 17.64 10.31 16.09
CA PRO A 76 18.02 11.36 15.13
C PRO A 76 18.67 10.86 13.83
N ARG A 77 19.29 9.67 13.86
CA ARG A 77 19.94 9.05 12.70
C ARG A 77 18.98 8.35 11.75
N CYS A 78 17.75 8.05 12.18
CA CYS A 78 16.75 7.38 11.35
C CYS A 78 16.24 8.34 10.27
N LEU A 79 16.28 7.89 9.01
CA LEU A 79 15.73 8.60 7.86
C LEU A 79 14.29 8.15 7.63
N GLY A 80 13.36 9.11 7.56
CA GLY A 80 11.96 8.85 7.26
C GLY A 80 11.68 8.75 5.76
N PHE A 81 10.94 7.72 5.36
CA PHE A 81 10.39 7.55 4.01
C PHE A 81 8.90 7.91 3.89
N ASP A 82 8.26 8.38 4.96
CA ASP A 82 6.85 8.76 4.98
C ASP A 82 6.56 10.12 4.29
N ILE A 83 7.06 10.31 3.07
CA ILE A 83 6.91 11.54 2.27
C ILE A 83 6.19 11.22 0.98
N CYS A 84 5.19 12.05 0.61
CA CYS A 84 4.40 11.82 -0.59
C CYS A 84 5.30 11.89 -1.83
N GLY A 85 5.24 10.88 -2.68
CA GLY A 85 6.02 10.82 -3.92
C GLY A 85 5.80 12.02 -4.85
N ALA A 86 4.61 12.62 -4.82
CA ALA A 86 4.31 13.85 -5.56
C ALA A 86 5.16 15.05 -5.13
N MET A 87 5.69 15.07 -3.89
CA MET A 87 6.59 16.12 -3.42
C MET A 87 8.03 15.94 -3.91
N ARG A 88 8.42 14.70 -4.28
CA ARG A 88 9.78 14.37 -4.75
C ARG A 88 9.89 14.30 -6.28
N GLY A 89 8.76 14.28 -6.99
CA GLY A 89 8.70 14.35 -8.45
C GLY A 89 9.22 13.12 -9.21
N THR A 90 9.60 12.05 -8.50
CA THR A 90 10.29 10.88 -9.07
C THR A 90 9.62 9.55 -8.78
N VAL A 91 8.48 9.56 -8.08
CA VAL A 91 7.79 8.33 -7.66
C VAL A 91 6.69 7.97 -8.65
N GLU A 92 6.57 6.67 -8.92
CA GLU A 92 5.50 6.11 -9.73
C GLU A 92 4.12 6.50 -9.17
N THR A 93 3.22 6.91 -10.06
CA THR A 93 1.90 7.38 -9.68
C THR A 93 0.88 6.87 -10.68
N HIS A 94 -0.17 6.22 -10.17
CA HIS A 94 -1.29 5.73 -10.99
C HIS A 94 -2.64 6.07 -10.36
N PRO A 95 -3.72 6.12 -11.16
CA PRO A 95 -5.08 6.25 -10.65
C PRO A 95 -5.46 5.07 -9.76
N CYS A 96 -6.07 5.35 -8.62
CA CYS A 96 -6.63 4.33 -7.75
C CYS A 96 -7.69 3.51 -8.50
N VAL A 97 -7.61 2.18 -8.47
CA VAL A 97 -8.58 1.32 -9.19
C VAL A 97 -10.04 1.55 -8.75
N LYS A 98 -10.25 1.98 -7.49
CA LYS A 98 -11.58 2.22 -6.93
C LYS A 98 -12.10 3.64 -7.12
N CYS A 99 -11.33 4.64 -6.72
CA CYS A 99 -11.79 6.04 -6.72
C CYS A 99 -11.23 6.88 -7.87
N GLN A 100 -10.33 6.33 -8.69
CA GLN A 100 -9.69 6.99 -9.84
C GLN A 100 -8.84 8.23 -9.50
N LEU A 101 -8.64 8.52 -8.21
CA LEU A 101 -7.70 9.56 -7.75
C LEU A 101 -6.28 9.08 -7.98
N ASN A 102 -5.45 9.94 -8.58
CA ASN A 102 -4.04 9.65 -8.77
C ASN A 102 -3.33 9.47 -7.42
N THR A 103 -2.63 8.36 -7.27
CA THR A 103 -2.03 7.91 -6.02
C THR A 103 -0.59 7.54 -6.29
N CYS A 104 0.37 8.11 -5.55
CA CYS A 104 1.77 7.73 -5.67
C CYS A 104 2.04 6.43 -4.90
N ASP A 105 3.18 5.79 -5.18
CA ASP A 105 3.59 4.54 -4.52
C ASP A 105 3.51 4.67 -2.98
N GLU A 106 4.06 5.76 -2.42
CA GLU A 106 4.02 6.03 -0.97
C GLU A 106 2.61 6.19 -0.37
N CYS A 107 1.60 6.46 -1.20
CA CYS A 107 0.21 6.69 -0.77
C CYS A 107 -0.75 5.55 -1.16
N ARG A 108 -0.29 4.52 -1.87
CA ARG A 108 -1.08 3.29 -2.07
C ARG A 108 -0.92 2.36 -0.88
N ILE A 109 -1.80 1.37 -0.82
CA ILE A 109 -1.63 0.29 0.14
C ILE A 109 -0.44 -0.57 -0.26
N HIS A 110 0.31 -0.99 0.75
CA HIS A 110 1.40 -1.95 0.69
C HIS A 110 1.11 -3.02 1.73
N CYS A 111 1.54 -4.24 1.47
CA CYS A 111 1.52 -5.33 2.44
C CYS A 111 2.56 -5.09 3.53
N VAL A 112 3.75 -4.62 3.15
CA VAL A 112 4.81 -4.15 4.05
C VAL A 112 5.25 -2.76 3.63
N PHE A 113 4.89 -1.77 4.42
CA PHE A 113 5.27 -0.38 4.18
C PHE A 113 6.51 -0.02 5.00
N ASN A 114 7.69 -0.02 4.39
CA ASN A 114 8.90 0.56 4.99
C ASN A 114 8.73 2.06 5.25
N SER A 115 8.86 2.49 6.51
CA SER A 115 8.63 3.88 6.91
C SER A 115 9.90 4.61 7.32
N THR A 116 10.93 3.87 7.74
CA THR A 116 12.18 4.40 8.27
C THR A 116 13.34 3.48 7.92
N VAL A 117 14.52 4.07 7.73
CA VAL A 117 15.79 3.34 7.66
C VAL A 117 16.80 3.99 8.60
N GLU A 118 17.51 3.15 9.32
CA GLU A 118 18.67 3.52 10.10
C GLU A 118 19.92 3.10 9.31
N PRO A 119 20.74 4.06 8.83
CA PRO A 119 21.97 3.74 8.12
C PRO A 119 22.96 2.96 8.99
N GLU A 120 23.87 2.23 8.36
CA GLU A 120 25.01 1.57 9.01
C GLU A 120 25.91 2.58 9.75
N GLU A 121 26.36 2.25 10.97
CA GLU A 121 27.32 3.09 11.71
C GLU A 121 28.76 2.67 11.43
N GLU A 122 28.98 1.35 11.36
CA GLU A 122 30.28 0.75 11.06
C GLU A 122 30.26 0.03 9.70
N PRO A 123 31.40 -0.09 8.99
CA PRO A 123 31.45 -0.68 7.65
C PRO A 123 31.03 -2.16 7.55
N ASP A 124 31.01 -2.87 8.68
CA ASP A 124 30.58 -4.27 8.82
C ASP A 124 29.14 -4.42 9.32
N GLU A 125 28.48 -3.31 9.68
CA GLU A 125 27.05 -3.27 9.99
C GLU A 125 26.19 -3.24 8.72
N LEU A 126 24.90 -3.54 8.88
CA LEU A 126 23.91 -3.45 7.83
C LEU A 126 22.86 -2.39 8.20
N PRO A 127 22.27 -1.68 7.22
CA PRO A 127 21.20 -0.73 7.49
C PRO A 127 19.96 -1.45 8.04
N THR A 128 19.39 -0.91 9.11
CA THR A 128 18.18 -1.45 9.73
C THR A 128 16.95 -0.76 9.15
N TYR A 129 16.05 -1.53 8.54
CA TYR A 129 14.79 -1.01 8.03
C TYR A 129 13.67 -1.29 9.03
N SER A 130 12.68 -0.41 9.09
CA SER A 130 11.45 -0.69 9.82
C SER A 130 10.22 -0.18 9.09
N GLY A 131 9.06 -0.73 9.45
CA GLY A 131 7.82 -0.41 8.77
C GLY A 131 6.61 -1.10 9.37
N PHE A 132 5.53 -1.07 8.61
CA PHE A 132 4.22 -1.51 9.07
C PHE A 132 3.64 -2.53 8.12
N VAL A 133 3.02 -3.57 8.68
CA VAL A 133 2.22 -4.51 7.90
C VAL A 133 0.84 -3.91 7.66
N LEU A 134 0.47 -3.70 6.39
CA LEU A 134 -0.81 -3.11 5.97
C LEU A 134 -1.10 -1.80 6.75
N LEU A 135 -2.19 -1.77 7.52
CA LEU A 135 -2.58 -0.69 8.43
C LEU A 135 -2.50 -1.11 9.91
N SER A 136 -1.77 -2.18 10.23
CA SER A 136 -1.44 -2.54 11.61
C SER A 136 -0.70 -1.39 12.29
N PRO A 137 -1.03 -1.03 13.54
CA PRO A 137 -0.44 0.13 14.21
C PRO A 137 1.02 -0.10 14.63
N HIS A 138 1.48 -1.35 14.68
CA HIS A 138 2.77 -1.71 15.27
C HIS A 138 3.88 -1.77 14.22
N ASP A 139 4.95 -1.05 14.53
CA ASP A 139 6.18 -1.00 13.76
C ASP A 139 6.99 -2.31 13.94
N MET A 140 7.60 -2.76 12.84
CA MET A 140 8.30 -4.04 12.72
C MET A 140 9.65 -3.85 12.07
N GLY A 141 10.63 -4.67 12.46
CA GLY A 141 11.91 -4.76 11.75
C GLY A 141 11.71 -5.38 10.36
N ILE A 142 12.40 -4.83 9.37
CA ILE A 142 12.49 -5.39 8.02
C ILE A 142 13.96 -5.70 7.76
N LEU A 143 14.27 -6.98 7.59
CA LEU A 143 15.61 -7.47 7.36
C LEU A 143 15.84 -7.67 5.86
N THR A 144 17.02 -7.28 5.40
CA THR A 144 17.51 -7.64 4.05
C THR A 144 18.04 -9.08 4.06
N PRO A 145 18.18 -9.74 2.89
CA PRO A 145 18.79 -11.07 2.81
C PRO A 145 20.16 -11.20 3.51
N ALA A 146 20.99 -10.15 3.47
CA ALA A 146 22.31 -10.19 4.11
C ALA A 146 22.26 -10.29 5.64
N HIS A 147 21.22 -9.77 6.29
CA HIS A 147 21.04 -9.95 7.73
C HIS A 147 20.91 -11.43 8.11
N LEU A 148 20.42 -12.25 7.19
CA LEU A 148 20.25 -13.70 7.36
C LEU A 148 21.39 -14.51 6.72
N MET A 149 22.49 -13.85 6.31
CA MET A 149 23.60 -14.46 5.57
C MET A 149 23.15 -15.18 4.28
N LEU A 150 22.03 -14.75 3.70
CA LEU A 150 21.51 -15.29 2.45
C LEU A 150 22.12 -14.54 1.27
N PRO A 151 22.36 -15.22 0.13
CA PRO A 151 22.79 -14.54 -1.09
C PRO A 151 21.71 -13.56 -1.55
N GLY A 152 22.12 -12.35 -1.91
CA GLY A 152 21.21 -11.31 -2.40
C GLY A 152 21.92 -9.99 -2.65
N GLU A 153 21.29 -9.10 -3.42
CA GLU A 153 21.79 -7.74 -3.56
C GLU A 153 21.54 -6.97 -2.26
N ASN A 154 22.61 -6.51 -1.63
CA ASN A 154 22.49 -5.47 -0.63
C ASN A 154 22.05 -4.17 -1.30
N PRO A 155 21.01 -3.50 -0.77
CA PRO A 155 20.58 -2.22 -1.29
C PRO A 155 21.75 -1.23 -1.16
N LYS A 156 22.44 -0.97 -2.29
CA LYS A 156 23.55 0.00 -2.36
C LYS A 156 23.08 1.44 -2.13
N THR A 157 21.77 1.65 -2.20
CA THR A 157 21.12 2.95 -2.07
C THR A 157 20.02 2.85 -1.02
N LEU A 158 19.91 3.87 -0.18
CA LEU A 158 18.84 4.05 0.80
C LEU A 158 17.54 4.43 0.09
N VAL A 159 16.92 3.44 -0.56
CA VAL A 159 15.59 3.55 -1.17
C VAL A 159 14.57 2.84 -0.29
N PRO A 160 13.27 3.23 -0.37
CA PRO A 160 12.23 2.52 0.34
C PRO A 160 12.22 1.03 0.00
N TYR A 161 12.10 0.19 1.04
CA TYR A 161 12.15 -1.26 0.94
C TYR A 161 10.76 -1.89 1.13
N HIS A 162 9.74 -1.33 0.46
CA HIS A 162 8.36 -1.84 0.54
C HIS A 162 8.24 -3.25 -0.02
N ASP A 163 7.36 -4.05 0.59
CA ASP A 163 6.94 -5.38 0.10
C ASP A 163 8.10 -6.35 -0.24
N LYS A 164 9.23 -6.23 0.47
CA LYS A 164 10.46 -6.99 0.25
C LYS A 164 11.12 -7.40 1.56
N GLY A 165 12.04 -8.36 1.48
CA GLY A 165 12.89 -8.79 2.59
C GLY A 165 12.22 -9.80 3.50
N PHE A 166 12.58 -9.73 4.78
CA PHE A 166 12.07 -10.59 5.83
C PHE A 166 11.51 -9.73 6.96
N LEU A 167 10.35 -10.08 7.48
CA LEU A 167 9.78 -9.39 8.63
C LEU A 167 10.29 -10.02 9.92
N ASP A 168 10.73 -9.17 10.83
CA ASP A 168 11.11 -9.55 12.18
C ASP A 168 9.95 -9.27 13.16
N SER A 169 10.09 -9.71 14.41
CA SER A 169 9.15 -9.45 15.50
C SER A 169 8.85 -7.95 15.63
N PRO A 170 7.59 -7.55 15.92
CA PRO A 170 7.28 -6.17 16.24
C PRO A 170 8.10 -5.68 17.44
N TRP A 171 8.57 -4.43 17.41
CA TRP A 171 9.43 -3.85 18.45
C TRP A 171 8.83 -3.84 19.86
N ILE A 172 7.50 -3.93 19.95
CA ILE A 172 6.76 -3.96 21.21
C ILE A 172 6.68 -5.37 21.84
N THR A 173 7.07 -6.41 21.09
CA THR A 173 6.99 -7.79 21.57
C THR A 173 8.35 -8.23 22.11
N THR A 174 8.34 -8.99 23.20
CA THR A 174 9.54 -9.63 23.76
C THR A 174 9.73 -11.06 23.26
N GLU A 175 8.81 -11.54 22.42
CA GLU A 175 8.85 -12.89 21.88
C GLU A 175 9.87 -12.97 20.75
N PHE A 176 10.83 -13.87 20.91
CA PHE A 176 11.76 -14.21 19.85
C PHE A 176 11.07 -15.15 18.86
N VAL A 177 10.95 -14.71 17.61
CA VAL A 177 10.36 -15.47 16.52
C VAL A 177 11.34 -15.41 15.35
N ASN A 178 11.48 -16.50 14.61
CA ASN A 178 12.31 -16.49 13.40
C ASN A 178 11.68 -15.53 12.37
N PRO A 179 12.49 -14.71 11.68
CA PRO A 179 12.00 -13.83 10.63
C PRO A 179 11.26 -14.60 9.53
N GLU A 180 10.23 -13.99 8.98
CA GLU A 180 9.39 -14.59 7.94
C GLU A 180 9.61 -13.90 6.60
N SER A 181 9.72 -14.67 5.51
CA SER A 181 9.92 -14.13 4.16
C SER A 181 8.69 -13.35 3.69
N VAL A 182 8.88 -12.10 3.30
CA VAL A 182 7.79 -11.28 2.74
C VAL A 182 7.29 -11.88 1.43
N ASP A 183 8.16 -12.42 0.58
CA ASP A 183 7.73 -13.05 -0.66
C ASP A 183 6.87 -14.29 -0.39
N GLU A 184 7.22 -15.12 0.59
CA GLU A 184 6.40 -16.30 0.95
C GLU A 184 5.04 -15.89 1.54
N ILE A 185 4.99 -14.82 2.35
CA ILE A 185 3.73 -14.24 2.84
C ILE A 185 2.87 -13.79 1.65
N LEU A 186 3.48 -13.03 0.74
CA LEU A 186 2.79 -12.40 -0.37
C LEU A 186 2.24 -13.40 -1.38
N ASP A 187 2.99 -14.47 -1.63
CA ASP A 187 2.67 -15.52 -2.59
C ASP A 187 1.94 -16.72 -1.95
N PHE A 188 1.60 -16.63 -0.66
CA PHE A 188 0.80 -17.64 0.00
C PHE A 188 -0.58 -17.77 -0.67
N ASP A 189 -0.87 -18.98 -1.15
CA ASP A 189 -2.15 -19.36 -1.73
C ASP A 189 -3.24 -19.36 -0.66
N LEU A 190 -4.08 -18.31 -0.67
CA LEU A 190 -5.10 -18.07 0.35
C LEU A 190 -6.19 -19.16 0.38
N ALA A 191 -6.31 -19.99 -0.67
CA ALA A 191 -7.20 -21.14 -0.70
C ALA A 191 -6.71 -22.35 0.12
N ARG A 192 -5.43 -22.41 0.47
CA ARG A 192 -4.87 -23.56 1.21
C ARG A 192 -5.31 -23.63 2.66
N GLY A 193 -5.92 -22.56 3.16
CA GLY A 193 -6.36 -22.43 4.54
C GLY A 193 -5.76 -21.20 5.19
N PRO A 194 -5.78 -21.11 6.53
CA PRO A 194 -5.19 -19.98 7.25
C PRO A 194 -3.72 -19.75 6.89
N LEU A 195 -3.30 -18.49 6.81
CA LEU A 195 -1.91 -18.13 6.56
C LEU A 195 -1.02 -18.74 7.66
N ARG A 196 -0.09 -19.60 7.27
CA ARG A 196 0.80 -20.39 8.13
C ARG A 196 2.17 -20.47 7.46
N LEU A 197 3.25 -20.12 8.18
CA LEU A 197 4.63 -20.09 7.64
C LEU A 197 5.60 -20.92 8.48
N ALA A 198 6.90 -20.74 8.27
CA ALA A 198 7.96 -21.76 8.24
C ALA A 198 8.15 -22.62 9.50
N ASN A 199 7.51 -22.29 10.63
CA ASN A 199 7.61 -23.04 11.89
C ASN A 199 6.30 -23.69 12.35
N ASP A 200 5.32 -23.86 11.47
CA ASP A 200 3.99 -24.36 11.84
C ASP A 200 3.95 -25.87 12.11
N SER A 201 4.39 -26.29 13.31
CA SER A 201 3.92 -27.52 13.93
C SER A 201 2.78 -27.19 14.91
N ASN A 202 1.53 -27.30 14.45
CA ASN A 202 0.29 -27.32 15.26
C ASN A 202 -0.02 -26.08 16.14
N ALA A 203 0.57 -24.91 15.89
CA ALA A 203 0.26 -23.73 16.69
C ALA A 203 -1.21 -23.31 16.47
N ARG A 204 -1.95 -23.02 17.56
CA ARG A 204 -3.35 -22.58 17.49
C ARG A 204 -3.50 -21.14 16.98
N HIS A 205 -2.43 -20.36 17.04
CA HIS A 205 -2.41 -18.94 16.72
C HIS A 205 -1.20 -18.62 15.82
N PRO A 206 -1.33 -17.64 14.90
CA PRO A 206 -0.21 -17.16 14.10
C PRO A 206 0.91 -16.58 14.99
N SER A 207 2.14 -16.60 14.49
CA SER A 207 3.25 -15.87 15.12
C SER A 207 2.97 -14.37 15.17
N SER A 208 3.64 -13.66 16.09
CA SER A 208 3.53 -12.19 16.20
C SER A 208 3.84 -11.46 14.89
N ILE A 209 4.72 -12.04 14.07
CA ILE A 209 5.15 -11.52 12.76
C ILE A 209 3.98 -11.55 11.75
N ILE A 210 3.34 -12.71 11.59
CA ILE A 210 2.28 -12.86 10.58
C ILE A 210 0.89 -12.47 11.10
N LYS A 211 0.75 -12.16 12.39
CA LYS A 211 -0.54 -11.88 13.03
C LYS A 211 -1.35 -10.81 12.32
N ALA A 212 -0.71 -9.72 11.87
CA ALA A 212 -1.37 -8.66 11.12
C ALA A 212 -1.91 -9.14 9.77
N PHE A 213 -1.13 -9.93 9.02
CA PHE A 213 -1.60 -10.56 7.78
C PHE A 213 -2.70 -11.58 8.03
N TRP A 214 -2.57 -12.38 9.09
CA TRP A 214 -3.57 -13.38 9.47
C TRP A 214 -4.92 -12.72 9.77
N HIS A 215 -4.95 -11.67 10.60
CA HIS A 215 -6.19 -10.94 10.87
C HIS A 215 -6.85 -10.43 9.59
N TYR A 216 -6.08 -9.77 8.74
CA TYR A 216 -6.58 -9.27 7.46
C TYR A 216 -7.10 -10.38 6.55
N THR A 217 -6.31 -11.45 6.34
CA THR A 217 -6.66 -12.55 5.43
C THR A 217 -7.85 -13.36 5.95
N GLU A 218 -7.96 -13.62 7.24
CA GLU A 218 -9.09 -14.34 7.81
C GLU A 218 -10.39 -13.52 7.82
N GLU A 219 -10.32 -12.23 8.18
CA GLU A 219 -11.49 -11.33 8.06
C GLU A 219 -12.00 -11.25 6.62
N ARG A 220 -11.09 -11.32 5.63
CA ARG A 220 -11.44 -11.30 4.22
C ARG A 220 -11.88 -12.63 3.64
N LYS A 221 -11.45 -13.77 4.17
CA LYS A 221 -11.99 -15.08 3.73
C LYS A 221 -13.49 -15.18 3.92
N LEU A 222 -14.04 -14.43 4.89
CA LEU A 222 -15.48 -14.28 5.10
C LEU A 222 -16.17 -13.45 3.99
N LYS A 223 -15.40 -12.67 3.22
CA LYS A 223 -15.81 -11.85 2.07
C LYS A 223 -15.21 -12.44 0.79
N MET A 224 -15.84 -13.48 0.23
CA MET A 224 -15.39 -14.13 -1.01
C MET A 224 -15.05 -13.10 -2.11
N CYS A 225 -14.00 -13.35 -2.89
CA CYS A 225 -13.74 -12.59 -4.11
C CYS A 225 -14.96 -12.70 -5.05
N ASP A 226 -15.28 -11.66 -5.83
CA ASP A 226 -16.47 -11.69 -6.70
C ASP A 226 -16.42 -12.88 -7.69
N ASP A 227 -15.24 -13.18 -8.25
CA ASP A 227 -15.01 -14.34 -9.12
C ASP A 227 -15.30 -15.67 -8.39
N CYS A 228 -14.90 -15.76 -7.12
CA CYS A 228 -15.11 -16.91 -6.25
C CYS A 228 -16.58 -17.09 -5.89
N ARG A 229 -17.31 -15.97 -5.75
CA ARG A 229 -18.73 -15.93 -5.46
C ARG A 229 -19.55 -16.33 -6.69
N GLU A 230 -19.19 -15.86 -7.87
CA GLU A 230 -19.85 -16.23 -9.13
C GLU A 230 -19.76 -17.73 -9.40
N VAL A 231 -18.57 -18.34 -9.24
CA VAL A 231 -18.38 -19.79 -9.38
C VAL A 231 -19.26 -20.59 -8.41
N GLN A 232 -19.52 -20.06 -7.20
CA GLN A 232 -20.40 -20.70 -6.22
C GLN A 232 -21.90 -20.64 -6.61
N GLN A 233 -22.30 -19.64 -7.38
CA GLN A 233 -23.70 -19.41 -7.79
C GLN A 233 -24.13 -20.22 -9.02
N VAL A 234 -23.19 -20.62 -9.88
CA VAL A 234 -23.49 -21.33 -11.14
C VAL A 234 -23.76 -22.84 -10.93
N GLY A 235 -23.53 -23.37 -9.73
CA GLY A 235 -23.94 -24.75 -9.38
C GLY A 235 -23.06 -25.87 -9.95
N ASP A 236 -22.05 -25.56 -10.76
CA ASP A 236 -21.02 -26.50 -11.23
C ASP A 236 -19.97 -26.72 -10.14
N PHE A 237 -20.39 -27.34 -9.04
CA PHE A 237 -19.53 -27.66 -7.91
C PHE A 237 -18.64 -28.87 -8.25
N HIS A 238 -17.47 -28.62 -8.83
CA HIS A 238 -16.34 -29.55 -8.72
C HIS A 238 -15.48 -29.14 -7.51
N PRO A 239 -15.54 -29.86 -6.37
CA PRO A 239 -14.87 -29.48 -5.12
C PRO A 239 -13.34 -29.40 -5.19
N GLN A 240 -12.74 -29.85 -6.29
CA GLN A 240 -11.30 -29.99 -6.45
C GLN A 240 -10.67 -29.07 -7.49
N GLN A 241 -11.46 -28.36 -8.31
CA GLN A 241 -10.90 -27.64 -9.48
C GLN A 241 -10.82 -26.12 -9.36
N HIS A 242 -11.52 -25.48 -8.42
CA HIS A 242 -11.50 -24.01 -8.30
C HIS A 242 -11.45 -23.54 -6.84
N LYS A 243 -10.36 -23.84 -6.14
CA LYS A 243 -10.04 -23.05 -4.95
C LYS A 243 -9.40 -21.73 -5.42
N CYS A 244 -9.77 -20.59 -4.84
CA CYS A 244 -9.17 -19.28 -5.16
C CYS A 244 -7.66 -19.33 -4.89
N ALA A 245 -6.84 -19.55 -5.92
CA ALA A 245 -5.38 -19.53 -5.81
C ALA A 245 -4.80 -18.11 -5.63
N CYS A 246 -5.65 -17.19 -5.20
CA CYS A 246 -5.33 -15.79 -5.07
C CYS A 246 -4.34 -15.56 -3.94
N THR A 247 -3.42 -14.64 -4.19
CA THR A 247 -2.36 -14.28 -3.26
C THR A 247 -2.52 -12.84 -2.77
N LEU A 248 -1.84 -12.48 -1.68
CA LEU A 248 -1.78 -11.08 -1.26
C LEU A 248 -1.10 -10.21 -2.32
N ARG A 249 -0.11 -10.76 -3.04
CA ARG A 249 0.54 -10.08 -4.16
C ARG A 249 -0.47 -9.67 -5.22
N GLU A 250 -1.31 -10.58 -5.69
CA GLU A 250 -2.31 -10.29 -6.73
C GLU A 250 -3.39 -9.32 -6.24
N HIS A 251 -3.90 -9.54 -5.03
CA HIS A 251 -5.04 -8.76 -4.53
C HIS A 251 -4.69 -7.38 -4.01
N VAL A 252 -3.56 -7.23 -3.31
CA VAL A 252 -3.18 -5.97 -2.65
C VAL A 252 -2.15 -5.23 -3.50
N LEU A 253 -1.12 -5.92 -4.00
CA LEU A 253 -0.03 -5.29 -4.73
C LEU A 253 -0.30 -5.17 -6.23
N GLY A 254 -1.02 -6.12 -6.82
CA GLY A 254 -1.45 -6.07 -8.22
C GLY A 254 -2.47 -4.97 -8.47
N GLN A 255 -3.24 -4.59 -7.44
CA GLN A 255 -4.19 -3.50 -7.51
C GLN A 255 -3.56 -2.20 -7.02
N TRP A 256 -3.54 -1.17 -7.86
CA TRP A 256 -3.15 0.17 -7.44
C TRP A 256 -4.27 0.80 -6.60
N THR A 257 -4.41 0.37 -5.34
CA THR A 257 -5.48 0.83 -4.44
C THR A 257 -4.92 1.85 -3.45
N CYS A 258 -5.55 3.02 -3.33
CA CYS A 258 -5.15 3.99 -2.32
C CYS A 258 -5.52 3.51 -0.90
N VAL A 259 -4.74 3.94 0.10
CA VAL A 259 -4.98 3.56 1.51
C VAL A 259 -6.40 3.89 1.98
N GLU A 260 -6.96 5.03 1.55
CA GLU A 260 -8.33 5.44 1.92
C GLU A 260 -9.38 4.47 1.39
N CYS A 261 -9.21 3.97 0.15
CA CYS A 261 -10.11 2.98 -0.43
C CYS A 261 -9.94 1.62 0.23
N PHE A 262 -8.71 1.23 0.54
CA PHE A 262 -8.42 0.00 1.27
C PHE A 262 -9.08 -0.03 2.66
N GLN A 263 -9.03 1.08 3.41
CA GLN A 263 -9.65 1.17 4.75
C GLN A 263 -11.19 1.01 4.73
N LYS A 264 -11.84 1.31 3.59
CA LYS A 264 -13.30 1.21 3.43
C LYS A 264 -13.77 -0.20 3.06
N GLU A 265 -12.85 -1.12 2.73
CA GLU A 265 -13.16 -2.50 2.33
C GLU A 265 -13.49 -3.41 3.50
#